data_AF-A0A948FPN8-F1
#
_entry.id   AF-A0A948FPN8-F1
#
_cell.length_a   1.000
_cell.length_b   1.000
_cell.length_c   1.000
_cell.angle_alpha   90.00
_cell.angle_beta   90.00
_cell.angle_gamma   90.00
#
_symmetry.space_group_name_H-M   'P 1'
#
loop_
_entity.id
_entity.type
_entity.pdbx_description
1 polymer ?
#
loop_
_entity_poly.entity_id
_entity_poly.type
_entity_poly.pdbx_seq_one_letter_code
_entity_poly.pdbx_strand_id
1 'polypeptide(L)' 'MFSGDVGQPNTSIIEDPTLIKDADYLFMESTYGDRLHEDSAGKEELLSKYVAETFAR' A
#
# COMPACT_ATOMS: atom_id res chain seq x y z
N MET A 1 0.48 12.53 -18.43
CA MET A 1 0.94 11.29 -17.77
C MET A 1 -0.24 10.67 -17.03
N PHE A 2 -0.34 9.34 -17.06
CA PHE A 2 -1.36 8.57 -16.37
C PHE A 2 -0.66 7.68 -15.33
N SER A 3 -1.03 7.79 -14.05
CA SER A 3 -0.35 7.05 -12.98
C SER A 3 -0.75 5.57 -12.91
N GLY A 4 -1.96 5.22 -13.38
CA GLY A 4 -2.61 3.98 -12.96
C GLY A 4 -2.88 4.00 -11.45
N ASP A 5 -2.84 2.81 -10.84
CA ASP A 5 -2.96 2.65 -9.39
C ASP A 5 -1.57 2.69 -8.75
N VAL A 6 -1.39 3.55 -7.75
CA VAL A 6 -0.12 3.81 -7.08
C VAL A 6 -0.04 3.01 -5.80
N GLY A 7 0.87 2.03 -5.77
CA GLY A 7 1.10 1.17 -4.60
C GLY A 7 1.70 1.91 -3.40
N GLN A 8 1.54 1.32 -2.21
CA GLN A 8 2.16 1.83 -0.99
C GLN A 8 3.68 1.56 -1.01
N PRO A 9 4.54 2.56 -0.71
CA PRO A 9 5.99 2.35 -0.63
C PRO A 9 6.39 1.39 0.50
N ASN A 10 7.57 0.78 0.38
CA ASN A 10 8.15 -0.20 1.30
C ASN A 10 7.26 -1.44 1.52
N THR A 11 6.48 -1.82 0.50
CA THR A 11 5.68 -3.05 0.55
C THR A 11 6.53 -4.25 0.16
N SER A 12 6.44 -5.34 0.91
CA SER A 12 7.12 -6.59 0.57
C SER A 12 6.75 -7.07 -0.84
N ILE A 13 7.70 -7.72 -1.53
CA ILE A 13 7.52 -8.41 -2.83
C ILE A 13 7.50 -7.47 -4.05
N ILE A 14 7.17 -6.19 -3.93
CA ILE A 14 7.03 -5.26 -5.07
C ILE A 14 7.98 -4.07 -4.89
N GLU A 15 8.49 -3.54 -6.01
CA GLU A 15 9.32 -2.33 -6.00
C GLU A 15 8.49 -1.07 -5.72
N ASP A 16 9.16 -0.04 -5.18
CA ASP A 16 8.52 1.24 -4.88
C ASP A 16 8.04 1.98 -6.14
N PRO A 17 6.95 2.75 -6.05
CA PRO A 17 6.52 3.62 -7.14
C PRO A 17 7.63 4.57 -7.57
N THR A 18 7.81 4.73 -8.88
CA THR A 18 8.81 5.67 -9.42
C THR A 18 8.38 7.12 -9.22
N LEU A 19 9.30 7.95 -8.72
CA LEU A 19 9.08 9.39 -8.59
C LEU A 19 9.05 10.05 -9.97
N ILE A 20 7.94 10.73 -10.27
CA ILE A 20 7.80 11.54 -11.48
C ILE A 20 8.30 12.96 -11.18
N LYS A 21 9.18 13.49 -12.05
CA LYS A 21 9.74 14.83 -11.93
C LYS A 21 8.88 15.92 -12.57
N ASP A 22 8.41 15.69 -13.81
CA ASP A 22 7.69 16.71 -14.59
C ASP A 22 6.53 16.09 -15.40
N ALA A 23 5.43 16.83 -15.53
CA ALA A 23 4.32 16.53 -16.44
C ALA A 23 3.48 17.79 -16.71
N ASP A 24 3.08 18.02 -17.97
CA ASP A 24 2.14 19.11 -18.31
C ASP A 24 0.72 18.84 -17.80
N TYR A 25 0.33 17.56 -17.77
CA TYR A 25 -0.95 17.07 -17.25
C TYR A 25 -0.76 15.74 -16.53
N LEU A 26 -1.43 15.58 -15.38
CA LEU A 26 -1.41 14.38 -14.55
C LEU A 26 -2.84 13.84 -14.39
N PHE A 27 -3.03 12.58 -14.78
CA PHE A 27 -4.22 11.79 -14.48
C PHE A 27 -3.85 10.75 -13.43
N MET A 28 -4.44 10.88 -12.24
CA MET A 28 -4.10 10.06 -11.07
C MET A 28 -5.35 9.40 -10.47
N GLU A 29 -5.17 8.25 -9.85
CA GLU A 29 -6.24 7.59 -9.09
C GLU A 29 -6.66 8.39 -7.84
N SER A 30 -7.80 8.02 -7.26
CA SER A 30 -8.33 8.65 -6.04
C SER A 30 -8.83 7.63 -5.01
N THR A 31 -8.35 6.39 -5.06
CA THR A 31 -8.84 5.25 -4.26
C THR A 31 -8.79 5.51 -2.75
N TYR A 32 -7.76 6.22 -2.28
CA TYR A 32 -7.56 6.59 -0.87
C TYR A 32 -7.45 8.12 -0.68
N GLY A 33 -7.99 8.92 -1.60
CA GLY A 33 -7.78 10.37 -1.65
C GLY A 33 -8.34 11.17 -0.46
N ASP A 34 -9.14 10.56 0.40
CA ASP A 34 -9.81 11.18 1.54
C ASP A 34 -9.24 10.78 2.91
N ARG A 35 -8.27 9.86 2.98
CA ARG A 35 -7.76 9.30 4.24
C ARG A 35 -6.28 8.96 4.19
N LEU A 36 -5.65 8.96 5.36
CA LEU A 36 -4.28 8.48 5.54
C LEU A 36 -4.30 7.00 5.94
N HIS A 37 -3.25 6.27 5.56
CA HIS A 37 -3.03 4.92 6.08
C HIS A 37 -2.65 5.00 7.56
N GLU A 38 -3.28 4.13 8.36
CA GLU A 38 -2.84 3.86 9.74
C GLU A 38 -1.46 3.20 9.73
N ASP A 39 -0.70 3.39 10.81
CA ASP A 39 0.60 2.75 10.98
C ASP A 39 0.47 1.23 10.79
N SER A 40 1.29 0.69 9.89
CA SER A 40 1.33 -0.72 9.56
C SER A 40 2.20 -1.54 10.51
N ALA A 41 2.83 -0.92 11.51
CA ALA A 41 3.56 -1.63 12.55
C ALA A 41 2.65 -2.70 13.18
N GLY A 42 3.10 -3.96 13.15
CA GLY A 42 2.37 -5.08 13.75
C GLY A 42 1.39 -5.81 12.82
N LYS A 43 1.22 -5.40 11.55
CA LYS A 43 0.30 -6.11 10.62
C LYS A 43 0.72 -7.57 10.39
N GLU A 44 2.02 -7.82 10.30
CA GLU A 44 2.56 -9.18 10.13
C GLU A 44 2.33 -10.03 11.38
N GLU A 45 2.59 -9.48 12.57
CA GLU A 45 2.33 -10.15 13.85
C GLU A 45 0.84 -10.47 14.04
N LEU A 46 -0.05 -9.53 13.71
CA LEU A 46 -1.49 -9.74 13.77
C LEU A 46 -1.93 -10.85 12.82
N LEU A 47 -1.44 -10.84 11.58
CA LEU A 47 -1.74 -11.89 10.61
C LEU A 47 -1.27 -13.25 11.12
N SER A 48 -0.01 -13.34 11.57
CA SER A 48 0.56 -14.58 12.12
C SER A 48 -0.24 -15.09 13.31
N LYS A 49 -0.65 -14.20 14.22
CA LYS A 49 -1.48 -14.54 15.39
C LYS A 49 -2.80 -15.16 14.95
N TYR A 50 -3.55 -14.50 14.06
CA TYR A 50 -4.88 -14.99 13.67
C TYR A 50 -4.82 -16.29 12.87
N VAL A 51 -3.78 -16.49 12.05
CA VAL A 51 -3.56 -17.76 11.35
C VAL A 51 -3.33 -18.89 12.36
N ALA A 52 -2.45 -18.69 13.36
CA ALA A 52 -2.16 -19.69 14.38
C ALA A 52 -3.38 -20.00 15.27
N GLU A 53 -4.11 -18.97 15.71
CA GLU A 53 -5.34 -19.13 16.49
C GLU A 53 -6.43 -19.88 15.72
N THR A 54 -6.57 -19.61 14.42
CA THR A 54 -7.57 -20.28 13.57
C THR A 54 -7.21 -21.74 13.33
N PHE A 55 -5.93 -22.05 13.13
CA PHE A 55 -5.48 -23.44 12.94
C PHE A 55 -5.58 -24.29 14.21
N ALA A 56 -5.47 -23.68 15.39
CA ALA A 56 -5.54 -24.37 16.69
C ALA A 56 -6.99 -24.67 17.17
N ARG A 57 -8.01 -24.19 16.45
CA ARG A 57 -9.43 -24.48 16.70
C ARG A 57 -9.87 -25.73 15.93
#